data_AF-A0A5T2YG97-F1
#
_entry.id   AF-A0A5T2YG97-F1
#
_cell.length_a   1.000
_cell.length_b   1.000
_cell.length_c   1.000
_cell.angle_alpha   90.00
_cell.angle_beta   90.00
_cell.angle_gamma   90.00
#
_symmetry.space_group_name_H-M   'P 1'
#
loop_
_entity.id
_entity.type
_entity.pdbx_description
1 polymer ?
#
loop_
_entity_poly.entity_id
_entity_poly.type
_entity_poly.pdbx_seq_one_letter_code
_entity_poly.pdbx_strand_id
1 'polypeptide(L)'
;MIAKFFPWYSEITRPQKNALFSAWLGYVFDGFDFMLIFYIMYLIKADLGLTDMEGAFLATAAFIGRPFGGALFGLLADKFGRKPLMMWSIVAYSVGTGLSGLASGVIMLTLSRFIVGMGMAGEYACASTYAVESWPKHLKSKASAFLVSGFGIGNIIAAYFMPSFAEAYGWRAAFFVGLLPVLLVIYIRARAPESEEWEEAKLSGPGKHSQSAWSVFSLSMKGLFNRAQFPLTLCVFIVLFSIFGANWPIFGLLPTYLTGEGFDTGVVSNLMTAAAFGTVLGNIVWGLCADRIGLKKTFSIGLLMSFLFIFPLFRIPQDNYLLLGACLFGLMATNVGVGGLVPKFLYDYFPLEVRGLGTGLIYNLAATSGTFNSMAATWLGITMGLGAALTFIVAFWTATILLIIGLSIPDRLKARRESFQSTKEF
;
A
#
# COMPACT_ATOMS: atom_id res chain seq x y z
N MET A 1 8.14 30.05 11.29
CA MET A 1 7.90 30.41 9.87
C MET A 1 6.85 29.49 9.22
N ILE A 2 7.00 28.16 9.24
CA ILE A 2 6.05 27.19 8.65
C ILE A 2 4.62 27.27 9.25
N ALA A 3 4.48 27.44 10.56
CA ALA A 3 3.17 27.51 11.23
C ALA A 3 2.29 28.69 10.76
N LYS A 4 2.89 29.74 10.18
CA LYS A 4 2.16 30.90 9.65
C LYS A 4 1.41 30.58 8.36
N PHE A 5 1.92 29.62 7.59
CA PHE A 5 1.31 29.12 6.34
C PHE A 5 0.47 27.85 6.56
N PHE A 6 0.78 27.09 7.61
CA PHE A 6 0.11 25.84 7.95
C PHE A 6 -0.26 25.79 9.44
N PRO A 7 -1.36 26.43 9.86
CA PRO A 7 -1.76 26.50 11.27
C PRO A 7 -1.93 25.14 11.95
N TRP A 8 -2.38 24.14 11.18
CA TRP A 8 -2.52 22.76 11.67
C TRP A 8 -1.20 22.14 12.13
N TYR A 9 -0.05 22.62 11.67
CA TYR A 9 1.25 22.06 12.04
C TYR A 9 1.65 22.35 13.49
N SER A 10 1.13 23.43 14.07
CA SER A 10 1.32 23.75 15.50
C SER A 10 0.47 22.90 16.44
N GLU A 11 -0.59 22.26 15.94
CA GLU A 11 -1.47 21.39 16.73
C GLU A 11 -0.87 20.00 16.96
N ILE A 12 0.13 19.62 16.16
CA ILE A 12 0.79 18.30 16.26
C ILE A 12 1.97 18.36 17.22
N THR A 13 1.93 17.50 18.25
CA THR A 13 2.97 17.40 19.28
C THR A 13 4.26 16.78 18.74
N ARG A 14 5.37 16.92 19.46
CA ARG A 14 6.65 16.29 19.08
C ARG A 14 6.55 14.75 19.04
N PRO A 15 5.94 14.06 20.04
CA PRO A 15 5.70 12.62 19.96
C PRO A 15 4.93 12.19 18.72
N GLN A 16 3.85 12.90 18.35
CA GLN A 16 3.04 12.60 17.16
C GLN A 16 3.82 12.78 15.85
N LYS A 17 4.72 13.77 15.79
CA LYS A 17 5.65 13.96 14.65
C LYS A 17 6.65 12.82 14.55
N ASN A 18 7.25 12.42 15.67
CA ASN A 18 8.21 11.32 15.71
C ASN A 18 7.55 9.98 15.38
N ALA A 19 6.32 9.79 15.84
CA ALA A 19 5.49 8.62 15.53
C ALA A 19 5.25 8.51 14.02
N LEU A 20 4.71 9.58 13.42
CA LEU A 20 4.48 9.63 11.98
C LEU A 20 5.79 9.44 11.20
N PHE A 21 6.87 10.14 11.58
CA PHE A 21 8.13 10.06 10.85
C PHE A 21 8.76 8.65 10.92
N SER A 22 8.63 7.96 12.06
CA SER A 22 9.12 6.59 12.20
C SER A 22 8.32 5.61 11.34
N ALA A 23 6.99 5.72 11.35
CA ALA A 23 6.10 4.95 10.49
C ALA A 23 6.32 5.27 9.00
N TRP A 24 6.54 6.54 8.68
CA TRP A 24 6.82 7.00 7.33
C TRP A 24 8.14 6.44 6.80
N LEU A 25 9.21 6.44 7.60
CA LEU A 25 10.47 5.81 7.22
C LEU A 25 10.28 4.31 6.97
N GLY A 26 9.56 3.59 7.83
CA GLY A 26 9.23 2.19 7.59
C GLY A 26 8.57 1.97 6.22
N TYR A 27 7.59 2.80 5.89
CA TYR A 27 6.86 2.72 4.62
C TYR A 27 7.66 3.20 3.39
N VAL A 28 8.67 4.08 3.58
CA VAL A 28 9.65 4.42 2.52
C VAL A 28 10.44 3.18 2.12
N PHE A 29 10.95 2.44 3.10
CA PHE A 29 11.73 1.25 2.79
C PHE A 29 10.88 0.07 2.32
N ASP A 30 9.63 -0.07 2.80
CA ASP A 30 8.65 -0.99 2.20
C ASP A 30 8.48 -0.68 0.69
N GLY A 31 8.25 0.60 0.35
CA GLY A 31 8.15 1.03 -1.05
C GLY A 31 9.39 0.75 -1.89
N PHE A 32 10.57 0.99 -1.34
CA PHE A 32 11.84 0.68 -2.00
C PHE A 32 11.97 -0.83 -2.28
N ASP A 33 11.83 -1.67 -1.25
CA ASP A 33 12.02 -3.12 -1.36
C ASP A 33 10.97 -3.78 -2.24
N PHE A 34 9.73 -3.31 -2.15
CA PHE A 34 8.64 -3.87 -2.95
C PHE A 34 8.83 -3.51 -4.43
N MET A 35 9.25 -2.28 -4.72
CA MET A 35 9.38 -1.81 -6.10
C MET A 35 10.64 -2.29 -6.80
N LEU A 36 11.71 -2.56 -6.05
CA LEU A 36 13.00 -3.05 -6.56
C LEU A 36 12.85 -4.17 -7.59
N ILE A 37 12.07 -5.22 -7.29
CA ILE A 37 11.95 -6.39 -8.16
C ILE A 37 11.35 -6.05 -9.53
N PHE A 38 10.42 -5.09 -9.61
CA PHE A 38 9.81 -4.70 -10.89
C PHE A 38 10.82 -4.05 -11.81
N TYR A 39 11.73 -3.25 -11.26
CA TYR A 39 12.75 -2.54 -12.02
C TYR A 39 13.88 -3.44 -12.53
N ILE A 40 14.10 -4.59 -11.90
CA ILE A 40 15.16 -5.53 -12.29
C ILE A 40 14.60 -6.85 -12.87
N MET A 41 13.28 -6.94 -13.06
CA MET A 41 12.62 -8.17 -13.50
C MET A 41 13.14 -8.66 -14.85
N TYR A 42 13.50 -7.75 -15.76
CA TYR A 42 14.07 -8.12 -17.07
C TYR A 42 15.38 -8.92 -16.93
N LEU A 43 16.25 -8.58 -15.98
CA LEU A 43 17.49 -9.32 -15.69
C LEU A 43 17.18 -10.69 -15.08
N ILE A 44 16.21 -10.76 -14.16
CA ILE A 44 15.78 -12.02 -13.53
C ILE A 44 15.21 -12.98 -14.59
N LYS A 45 14.36 -12.46 -15.50
CA LYS A 45 13.77 -13.25 -16.58
C LYS A 45 14.84 -13.77 -17.53
N ALA A 46 15.82 -12.93 -17.88
CA ALA A 46 16.92 -13.32 -18.76
C ALA A 46 17.80 -14.41 -18.14
N ASP A 47 18.11 -14.30 -16.83
CA ASP A 47 18.95 -15.27 -16.10
C ASP A 47 18.23 -16.61 -15.86
N LEU A 48 16.95 -16.57 -15.49
CA LEU A 48 16.19 -17.77 -15.10
C LEU A 48 15.30 -18.34 -16.22
N GLY A 49 15.28 -17.72 -17.40
CA GLY A 49 14.49 -18.17 -18.55
C GLY A 49 12.97 -18.08 -18.34
N LEU A 50 12.49 -17.03 -17.66
CA LEU A 50 11.09 -16.90 -17.28
C LEU A 50 10.22 -16.34 -18.40
N THR A 51 9.02 -16.90 -18.54
CA THR A 51 7.94 -16.32 -19.35
C THR A 51 7.43 -15.01 -18.76
N ASP A 52 6.69 -14.23 -19.55
CA ASP A 52 6.05 -13.00 -19.07
C ASP A 52 5.07 -13.26 -17.92
N MET A 53 4.33 -14.37 -17.98
CA MET A 53 3.37 -14.74 -16.95
C MET A 53 4.07 -15.14 -15.64
N GLU A 54 5.17 -15.88 -15.72
CA GLU A 54 6.00 -16.21 -14.54
C GLU A 54 6.64 -14.96 -13.95
N GLY A 55 7.17 -14.05 -14.78
CA GLY A 55 7.70 -12.77 -14.34
C GLY A 55 6.65 -11.91 -13.63
N ALA A 56 5.44 -11.79 -14.20
CA ALA A 56 4.34 -11.05 -13.60
C ALA A 56 3.90 -11.65 -12.25
N PHE A 57 3.78 -12.97 -12.18
CA PHE A 57 3.49 -13.67 -10.92
C PHE A 57 4.59 -13.43 -9.89
N LEU A 58 5.86 -13.62 -10.27
CA LEU A 58 7.00 -13.47 -9.37
C LEU A 58 7.13 -12.06 -8.81
N ALA A 59 6.97 -11.05 -9.66
CA ALA A 59 7.04 -9.64 -9.26
C ALA A 59 5.96 -9.30 -8.21
N THR A 60 4.81 -9.96 -8.31
CA THR A 60 3.66 -9.73 -7.43
C THR A 60 3.49 -10.81 -6.35
N ALA A 61 4.35 -11.82 -6.28
CA ALA A 61 4.21 -12.98 -5.39
C ALA A 61 4.15 -12.59 -3.90
N ALA A 62 4.77 -11.47 -3.54
CA ALA A 62 4.69 -10.93 -2.19
C ALA A 62 3.25 -10.60 -1.77
N PHE A 63 2.35 -10.22 -2.68
CA PHE A 63 0.94 -10.02 -2.32
C PHE A 63 0.27 -11.28 -1.76
N ILE A 64 0.70 -12.48 -2.17
CA ILE A 64 0.14 -13.74 -1.68
C ILE A 64 0.51 -13.97 -0.20
N GLY A 65 1.67 -13.49 0.25
CA GLY A 65 2.10 -13.58 1.66
C GLY A 65 1.44 -12.56 2.58
N ARG A 66 0.98 -11.43 2.02
CA ARG A 66 0.45 -10.32 2.82
C ARG A 66 -0.71 -10.70 3.76
N PRO A 67 -1.75 -11.46 3.34
CA PRO A 67 -2.88 -11.78 4.24
C PRO A 67 -2.43 -12.55 5.48
N PHE A 68 -1.46 -13.45 5.31
CA PHE A 68 -0.90 -14.26 6.40
C PHE A 68 -0.10 -13.40 7.38
N GLY A 69 0.76 -12.52 6.86
CA GLY A 69 1.52 -11.59 7.68
C GLY A 69 0.62 -10.59 8.40
N GLY A 70 -0.32 -9.98 7.70
CA GLY A 70 -1.24 -9.00 8.30
C GLY A 70 -2.13 -9.59 9.38
N ALA A 71 -2.60 -10.83 9.21
CA ALA A 71 -3.31 -11.56 10.27
C ALA A 71 -2.40 -11.86 11.47
N LEU A 72 -1.18 -12.35 11.22
CA LEU A 72 -0.21 -12.71 12.25
C LEU A 72 0.28 -11.50 13.04
N PHE A 73 0.90 -10.53 12.36
CA PHE A 73 1.48 -9.33 12.98
C PHE A 73 0.42 -8.42 13.57
N GLY A 74 -0.75 -8.26 12.92
CA GLY A 74 -1.85 -7.48 13.47
C GLY A 74 -2.36 -8.06 14.80
N LEU A 75 -2.52 -9.38 14.87
CA LEU A 75 -2.91 -10.06 16.10
C LEU A 75 -1.86 -9.93 17.21
N LEU A 76 -0.59 -10.13 16.86
CA LEU A 76 0.50 -10.06 17.82
C LEU A 76 0.74 -8.62 18.30
N ALA A 77 0.49 -7.61 17.46
CA ALA A 77 0.64 -6.20 17.82
C ALA A 77 -0.38 -5.78 18.87
N ASP A 78 -1.62 -6.27 18.78
CA ASP A 78 -2.64 -6.04 19.81
C ASP A 78 -2.19 -6.58 21.18
N LYS A 79 -1.46 -7.71 21.20
CA LYS A 79 -1.00 -8.34 22.44
C LYS A 79 0.29 -7.73 22.98
N PHE A 80 1.31 -7.62 22.15
CA PHE A 80 2.69 -7.34 22.55
C PHE A 80 3.13 -5.89 22.32
N GLY A 81 2.29 -5.06 21.70
CA GLY A 81 2.60 -3.67 21.36
C GLY A 81 2.85 -3.49 19.88
N ARG A 82 2.57 -2.27 19.37
CA ARG A 82 2.69 -1.97 17.95
C ARG A 82 4.15 -1.75 17.56
N LYS A 83 4.93 -1.06 18.40
CA LYS A 83 6.36 -0.82 18.17
C LYS A 83 7.19 -2.09 18.00
N PRO A 84 7.17 -3.10 18.90
CA PRO A 84 7.98 -4.31 18.73
C PRO A 84 7.59 -5.11 17.49
N LEU A 85 6.30 -5.19 17.17
CA LEU A 85 5.85 -5.96 16.02
C LEU A 85 6.16 -5.27 14.69
N MET A 86 6.13 -3.93 14.65
CA MET A 86 6.65 -3.15 13.52
C MET A 86 8.15 -3.41 13.30
N MET A 87 8.95 -3.51 14.37
CA MET A 87 10.37 -3.86 14.24
C MET A 87 10.58 -5.29 13.72
N TRP A 88 9.85 -6.27 14.26
CA TRP A 88 9.94 -7.66 13.81
C TRP A 88 9.47 -7.86 12.37
N SER A 89 8.46 -7.12 11.95
CA SER A 89 7.95 -7.20 10.58
C SER A 89 8.96 -6.59 9.59
N ILE A 90 9.68 -5.52 9.98
CA ILE A 90 10.81 -4.98 9.21
C ILE A 90 11.92 -6.00 9.05
N VAL A 91 12.35 -6.63 10.14
CA VAL A 91 13.36 -7.70 10.08
C VAL A 91 12.90 -8.84 9.16
N ALA A 92 11.63 -9.26 9.27
CA ALA A 92 11.09 -10.35 8.47
C ALA A 92 11.14 -10.04 6.97
N TYR A 93 10.70 -8.85 6.54
CA TYR A 93 10.76 -8.52 5.13
C TYR A 93 12.19 -8.29 4.64
N SER A 94 13.07 -7.63 5.41
CA SER A 94 14.47 -7.45 5.00
C SER A 94 15.18 -8.78 4.83
N VAL A 95 14.98 -9.74 5.74
CA VAL A 95 15.52 -11.11 5.60
C VAL A 95 14.96 -11.80 4.36
N GLY A 96 13.66 -11.70 4.11
CA GLY A 96 13.06 -12.22 2.87
C GLY A 96 13.67 -11.60 1.62
N THR A 97 14.00 -10.31 1.65
CA THR A 97 14.68 -9.63 0.53
C THR A 97 16.11 -10.15 0.37
N GLY A 98 16.87 -10.32 1.46
CA GLY A 98 18.20 -10.92 1.42
C GLY A 98 18.20 -12.37 0.89
N LEU A 99 17.21 -13.18 1.30
CA LEU A 99 17.01 -14.53 0.76
C LEU A 99 16.68 -14.51 -0.74
N SER A 100 16.03 -13.46 -1.24
CA SER A 100 15.78 -13.27 -2.67
C SER A 100 17.09 -13.11 -3.46
N GLY A 101 18.10 -12.46 -2.87
CA GLY A 101 19.43 -12.33 -3.47
C GLY A 101 20.22 -13.64 -3.51
N LEU A 102 19.94 -14.56 -2.59
CA LEU A 102 20.52 -15.91 -2.54
C LEU A 102 19.77 -16.93 -3.40
N ALA A 103 18.67 -16.53 -4.05
CA ALA A 103 17.82 -17.46 -4.76
C ALA A 103 18.54 -18.11 -5.96
N SER A 104 18.54 -19.44 -5.98
CA SER A 104 19.07 -20.26 -7.08
C SER A 104 18.03 -20.56 -8.16
N GLY A 105 16.74 -20.26 -7.91
CA GLY A 105 15.66 -20.48 -8.87
C GLY A 105 14.33 -19.90 -8.42
N VAL A 106 13.33 -20.05 -9.29
CA VAL A 106 12.00 -19.41 -9.16
C VAL A 106 11.28 -19.79 -7.87
N ILE A 107 11.36 -21.05 -7.46
CA ILE A 107 10.68 -21.54 -6.25
C ILE A 107 11.24 -20.84 -5.01
N MET A 108 12.57 -20.83 -4.85
CA MET A 108 13.21 -20.16 -3.71
C MET A 108 12.94 -18.66 -3.72
N LEU A 109 12.94 -18.02 -4.90
CA LEU A 109 12.64 -16.61 -5.04
C LEU A 109 11.18 -16.32 -4.67
N THR A 110 10.23 -17.15 -5.11
CA THR A 110 8.80 -17.03 -4.78
C THR A 110 8.55 -17.19 -3.28
N LEU A 111 9.17 -18.18 -2.63
CA LEU A 111 9.08 -18.37 -1.18
C LEU A 111 9.69 -17.19 -0.42
N SER A 112 10.81 -16.66 -0.90
CA SER A 112 11.44 -15.46 -0.33
C SER A 112 10.51 -14.24 -0.46
N ARG A 113 9.90 -14.05 -1.64
CA ARG A 113 8.88 -13.00 -1.87
C ARG A 113 7.66 -13.16 -0.98
N PHE A 114 7.21 -14.39 -0.73
CA PHE A 114 6.12 -14.65 0.21
C PHE A 114 6.46 -14.16 1.62
N ILE A 115 7.67 -14.43 2.12
CA ILE A 115 8.15 -13.92 3.42
C ILE A 115 8.18 -12.39 3.43
N VAL A 116 8.67 -11.77 2.35
CA VAL A 116 8.64 -10.31 2.20
C VAL A 116 7.23 -9.76 2.33
N GLY A 117 6.28 -10.38 1.63
CA GLY A 117 4.86 -10.05 1.73
C GLY A 117 4.33 -10.10 3.16
N MET A 118 4.69 -11.14 3.91
CA MET A 118 4.27 -11.27 5.31
C MET A 118 4.79 -10.13 6.18
N GLY A 119 6.07 -9.78 6.05
CA GLY A 119 6.67 -8.69 6.83
C GLY A 119 6.10 -7.32 6.47
N MET A 120 5.94 -7.01 5.17
CA MET A 120 5.38 -5.73 4.71
C MET A 120 3.93 -5.52 5.20
N ALA A 121 3.13 -6.58 5.19
CA ALA A 121 1.76 -6.51 5.70
C ALA A 121 1.68 -6.17 7.19
N GLY A 122 2.62 -6.70 7.99
CA GLY A 122 2.72 -6.41 9.42
C GLY A 122 3.21 -5.00 9.70
N GLU A 123 4.21 -4.54 8.95
CA GLU A 123 4.73 -3.17 9.05
C GLU A 123 3.60 -2.18 8.75
N TYR A 124 2.93 -2.32 7.61
CA TYR A 124 1.88 -1.40 7.19
C TYR A 124 0.72 -1.36 8.19
N ALA A 125 0.25 -2.51 8.67
CA ALA A 125 -0.88 -2.56 9.60
C ALA A 125 -0.57 -1.83 10.93
N CYS A 126 0.67 -1.97 11.43
CA CYS A 126 1.11 -1.27 12.63
C CYS A 126 1.31 0.22 12.35
N ALA A 127 2.04 0.56 11.28
CA ALA A 127 2.39 1.93 10.90
C ALA A 127 1.15 2.78 10.57
N SER A 128 0.18 2.23 9.82
CA SER A 128 -1.05 2.92 9.43
C SER A 128 -1.93 3.27 10.61
N THR A 129 -2.10 2.31 11.51
CA THR A 129 -2.89 2.46 12.72
C THR A 129 -2.23 3.48 13.63
N TYR A 130 -0.92 3.32 13.86
CA TYR A 130 -0.13 4.21 14.68
C TYR A 130 -0.13 5.67 14.19
N ALA A 131 0.07 5.89 12.89
CA ALA A 131 0.08 7.24 12.32
C ALA A 131 -1.29 7.94 12.38
N VAL A 132 -2.35 7.22 12.02
CA VAL A 132 -3.71 7.79 11.93
C VAL A 132 -4.35 7.96 13.31
N GLU A 133 -4.10 7.06 14.26
CA GLU A 133 -4.66 7.16 15.61
C GLU A 133 -3.99 8.26 16.43
N SER A 134 -2.68 8.46 16.26
CA SER A 134 -1.92 9.46 17.00
C SER A 134 -2.31 10.91 16.69
N TRP A 135 -2.97 11.19 15.55
CA TRP A 135 -3.25 12.57 15.12
C TRP A 135 -4.69 13.03 15.48
N PRO A 136 -4.93 14.34 15.68
CA PRO A 136 -6.27 14.88 15.92
C PRO A 136 -7.29 14.45 14.86
N LYS A 137 -8.54 14.19 15.27
CA LYS A 137 -9.61 13.65 14.40
C LYS A 137 -9.74 14.38 13.05
N HIS A 138 -9.60 15.70 13.04
CA HIS A 138 -9.76 16.55 11.86
C HIS A 138 -8.51 16.64 10.97
N LEU A 139 -7.39 16.01 11.36
CA LEU A 139 -6.11 15.95 10.62
C LEU A 139 -5.73 14.52 10.22
N LYS A 140 -6.60 13.55 10.47
CA LYS A 140 -6.32 12.13 10.22
C LYS A 140 -6.17 11.82 8.72
N SER A 141 -6.80 12.59 7.82
CA SER A 141 -6.59 12.39 6.37
C SER A 141 -5.20 12.86 5.94
N LYS A 142 -4.70 13.96 6.49
CA LYS A 142 -3.28 14.36 6.32
C LYS A 142 -2.32 13.33 6.88
N ALA A 143 -2.54 12.82 8.09
CA ALA A 143 -1.68 11.80 8.68
C ALA A 143 -1.58 10.56 7.78
N SER A 144 -2.74 10.07 7.30
CA SER A 144 -2.85 8.98 6.33
C SER A 144 -2.05 9.28 5.06
N ALA A 145 -2.27 10.44 4.44
CA ALA A 145 -1.62 10.83 3.20
C ALA A 145 -0.09 10.96 3.33
N PHE A 146 0.39 11.61 4.41
CA PHE A 146 1.82 11.75 4.66
C PHE A 146 2.45 10.39 4.87
N LEU A 147 1.88 9.50 5.67
CA LEU A 147 2.37 8.13 5.81
C LEU A 147 2.51 7.45 4.44
N VAL A 148 1.43 7.39 3.66
CA VAL A 148 1.41 6.63 2.41
C VAL A 148 2.35 7.25 1.36
N SER A 149 2.61 8.57 1.43
CA SER A 149 3.60 9.22 0.55
C SER A 149 5.01 8.62 0.69
N GLY A 150 5.33 8.00 1.83
CA GLY A 150 6.61 7.34 2.06
C GLY A 150 6.90 6.27 1.01
N PHE A 151 5.92 5.42 0.70
CA PHE A 151 6.07 4.39 -0.33
C PHE A 151 6.45 4.98 -1.70
N GLY A 152 5.86 6.12 -2.07
CA GLY A 152 6.19 6.82 -3.31
C GLY A 152 7.64 7.32 -3.33
N ILE A 153 8.16 7.80 -2.20
CA ILE A 153 9.57 8.19 -2.06
C ILE A 153 10.49 6.98 -2.17
N GLY A 154 10.15 5.85 -1.54
CA GLY A 154 10.87 4.59 -1.71
C GLY A 154 10.91 4.13 -3.17
N ASN A 155 9.78 4.23 -3.86
CA ASN A 155 9.67 3.92 -5.28
C ASN A 155 10.54 4.86 -6.15
N ILE A 156 10.60 6.17 -5.86
CA ILE A 156 11.51 7.10 -6.57
C ILE A 156 12.96 6.62 -6.46
N ILE A 157 13.39 6.26 -5.25
CA ILE A 157 14.76 5.79 -5.00
C ILE A 157 15.01 4.49 -5.78
N ALA A 158 14.07 3.53 -5.71
CA ALA A 158 14.20 2.26 -6.43
C ALA A 158 14.23 2.44 -7.95
N ALA A 159 13.31 3.24 -8.50
CA ALA A 159 13.19 3.50 -9.95
C ALA A 159 14.46 4.13 -10.53
N TYR A 160 15.07 5.05 -9.79
CA TYR A 160 16.24 5.79 -10.23
C TYR A 160 17.54 4.99 -10.08
N PHE A 161 17.70 4.26 -8.97
CA PHE A 161 18.99 3.67 -8.61
C PHE A 161 19.11 2.17 -8.92
N MET A 162 18.03 1.40 -8.79
CA MET A 162 18.10 -0.08 -8.88
C MET A 162 18.43 -0.63 -10.27
N PRO A 163 17.89 -0.10 -11.39
CA PRO A 163 18.24 -0.60 -12.73
C PRO A 163 19.75 -0.56 -12.98
N SER A 164 20.37 0.62 -12.85
CA SER A 164 21.81 0.80 -13.12
C SER A 164 22.69 0.04 -12.14
N PHE A 165 22.28 -0.07 -10.87
CA PHE A 165 23.01 -0.87 -9.88
C PHE A 165 22.98 -2.36 -10.24
N ALA A 166 21.80 -2.88 -10.64
CA ALA A 166 21.64 -4.28 -11.00
C ALA A 166 22.35 -4.64 -12.32
N GLU A 167 22.43 -3.71 -13.27
CA GLU A 167 23.24 -3.89 -14.49
C GLU A 167 24.74 -3.97 -14.19
N ALA A 168 25.23 -3.14 -13.27
CA ALA A 168 26.65 -3.10 -12.92
C ALA A 168 27.10 -4.26 -12.02
N TYR A 169 26.26 -4.67 -11.06
CA TYR A 169 26.63 -5.63 -10.00
C TYR A 169 25.81 -6.92 -9.99
N GLY A 170 24.83 -7.05 -10.89
CA GLY A 170 23.92 -8.18 -10.99
C GLY A 170 22.66 -8.03 -10.13
N TRP A 171 21.56 -8.65 -10.59
CA TRP A 171 20.25 -8.57 -9.92
C TRP A 171 20.24 -9.16 -8.50
N ARG A 172 21.10 -10.16 -8.23
CA ARG A 172 21.28 -10.74 -6.90
C ARG A 172 21.85 -9.74 -5.91
N ALA A 173 22.83 -8.93 -6.33
CA ALA A 173 23.41 -7.87 -5.50
C ALA A 173 22.38 -6.79 -5.16
N ALA A 174 21.49 -6.45 -6.10
CA ALA A 174 20.43 -5.47 -5.86
C ALA A 174 19.53 -5.88 -4.67
N PHE A 175 19.17 -7.16 -4.55
CA PHE A 175 18.39 -7.64 -3.40
C PHE A 175 19.12 -7.50 -2.06
N PHE A 176 20.45 -7.55 -2.02
CA PHE A 176 21.18 -7.30 -0.77
C PHE A 176 21.15 -5.82 -0.35
N VAL A 177 20.94 -4.89 -1.27
CA VAL A 177 20.66 -3.48 -0.92
C VAL A 177 19.34 -3.37 -0.15
N GLY A 178 18.39 -4.25 -0.43
CA GLY A 178 17.14 -4.39 0.32
C GLY A 178 17.28 -4.91 1.76
N LEU A 179 18.50 -5.18 2.24
CA LEU A 179 18.76 -5.42 3.67
C LEU A 179 18.96 -4.13 4.47
N LEU A 180 19.21 -2.99 3.81
CA LEU A 180 19.37 -1.68 4.46
C LEU A 180 18.23 -1.29 5.43
N PRO A 181 16.95 -1.61 5.19
CA PRO A 181 15.87 -1.29 6.13
C PRO A 181 16.07 -1.91 7.52
N VAL A 182 16.85 -2.98 7.67
CA VAL A 182 17.17 -3.55 9.00
C VAL A 182 17.84 -2.53 9.92
N LEU A 183 18.58 -1.56 9.35
CA LEU A 183 19.22 -0.49 10.10
C LEU A 183 18.19 0.48 10.69
N LEU A 184 17.01 0.63 10.07
CA LEU A 184 15.92 1.43 10.64
C LEU A 184 15.39 0.86 11.94
N VAL A 185 15.50 -0.46 12.16
CA VAL A 185 15.09 -1.08 13.42
C VAL A 185 15.83 -0.45 14.60
N ILE A 186 17.10 -0.10 14.42
CA ILE A 186 17.92 0.58 15.44
C ILE A 186 17.33 1.97 15.72
N TYR A 187 16.99 2.72 14.69
CA TYR A 187 16.36 4.05 14.82
C TYR A 187 15.00 3.98 15.53
N ILE A 188 14.11 3.09 15.07
CA ILE A 188 12.77 2.89 15.64
C ILE A 188 12.87 2.49 17.11
N ARG A 189 13.76 1.54 17.43
CA ARG A 189 14.02 1.11 18.80
C ARG A 189 14.38 2.29 19.69
N ALA A 190 15.25 3.18 19.22
CA ALA A 190 15.77 4.30 19.98
C ALA A 190 14.81 5.50 20.09
N ARG A 191 13.95 5.75 19.10
CA ARG A 191 13.22 7.03 18.96
C ARG A 191 11.69 6.92 18.93
N ALA A 192 11.13 5.79 18.52
CA ALA A 192 9.67 5.65 18.44
C ALA A 192 9.09 5.36 19.84
N PRO A 193 8.11 6.14 20.33
CA PRO A 193 7.36 5.76 21.52
C PRO A 193 6.41 4.60 21.20
N GLU A 194 5.91 3.88 22.21
CA GLU A 194 4.75 3.00 22.00
C GLU A 194 3.50 3.87 21.80
N SER A 195 2.43 3.31 21.22
CA SER A 195 1.20 4.09 21.02
C SER A 195 0.47 4.39 22.33
N GLU A 196 0.08 5.64 22.52
CA GLU A 196 -0.68 6.12 23.69
C GLU A 196 -1.92 5.26 23.96
N GLU A 197 -2.74 4.98 22.94
CA GLU A 197 -3.93 4.12 23.09
C GLU A 197 -3.62 2.68 23.57
N TRP A 198 -2.47 2.12 23.19
CA TRP A 198 -2.08 0.78 23.66
C TRP A 198 -1.59 0.84 25.11
N GLU A 199 -0.88 1.91 25.49
CA GLU A 199 -0.47 2.13 26.87
C GLU A 199 -1.68 2.36 27.77
N GLU A 200 -2.66 3.16 27.33
CA GLU A 200 -3.93 3.37 28.03
C GLU A 200 -4.71 2.05 28.18
N ALA A 201 -4.85 1.27 27.10
CA ALA A 201 -5.52 -0.04 27.13
C ALA A 201 -4.83 -1.04 28.08
N LYS A 202 -3.50 -1.00 28.17
CA LYS A 202 -2.72 -1.81 29.11
C LYS A 202 -2.92 -1.39 30.57
N LEU A 203 -3.08 -0.09 30.82
CA LEU A 203 -3.29 0.47 32.16
C LEU A 203 -4.72 0.27 32.68
N SER A 204 -5.70 0.05 31.79
CA SER A 204 -7.14 -0.04 32.10
C SER A 204 -7.60 -1.37 32.73
N GLY A 205 -6.68 -2.25 33.16
CA GLY A 205 -6.97 -3.56 33.79
C GLY A 205 -6.74 -4.76 32.86
N PRO A 206 -7.14 -6.00 33.25
CA PRO A 206 -6.91 -7.22 32.48
C PRO A 206 -7.84 -7.31 31.26
N GLY A 207 -7.65 -6.42 30.29
CA GLY A 207 -8.33 -6.43 28.99
C GLY A 207 -7.75 -7.48 28.02
N LYS A 208 -7.84 -7.19 26.70
CA LYS A 208 -7.35 -8.06 25.60
C LYS A 208 -5.92 -8.60 25.81
N HIS A 209 -5.08 -7.91 26.59
CA HIS A 209 -3.69 -8.31 26.90
C HIS A 209 -3.56 -9.58 27.76
N SER A 210 -4.56 -9.89 28.60
CA SER A 210 -4.57 -11.09 29.45
C SER A 210 -5.05 -12.35 28.70
N GLN A 211 -5.74 -12.15 27.58
CA GLN A 211 -6.34 -13.22 26.79
C GLN A 211 -5.31 -13.90 25.86
N SER A 212 -5.59 -15.14 25.46
CA SER A 212 -4.80 -15.83 24.44
C SER A 212 -4.88 -15.10 23.10
N ALA A 213 -3.80 -15.11 22.31
CA ALA A 213 -3.82 -14.53 20.97
C ALA A 213 -4.94 -15.17 20.11
N TRP A 214 -5.14 -16.48 20.25
CA TRP A 214 -6.22 -17.19 19.56
C TRP A 214 -7.63 -16.73 19.97
N SER A 215 -7.85 -16.41 21.25
CA SER A 215 -9.16 -15.91 21.67
C SER A 215 -9.43 -14.51 21.13
N VAL A 216 -8.44 -13.61 21.17
CA VAL A 216 -8.53 -12.27 20.56
C VAL A 216 -8.82 -12.38 19.06
N PHE A 217 -8.08 -13.24 18.35
CA PHE A 217 -8.30 -13.51 16.93
C PHE A 217 -9.73 -13.97 16.65
N SER A 218 -10.20 -14.98 17.38
CA SER A 218 -11.53 -15.55 17.19
C SER A 218 -12.65 -14.55 17.48
N LEU A 219 -12.48 -13.68 18.48
CA LEU A 219 -13.42 -12.60 18.82
C LEU A 219 -13.46 -11.54 17.71
N SER A 220 -12.30 -11.09 17.24
CA SER A 220 -12.22 -10.11 16.15
C SER A 220 -12.75 -10.69 14.82
N MET A 221 -12.50 -11.97 14.53
CA MET A 221 -13.10 -12.66 13.38
C MET A 221 -14.63 -12.71 13.50
N LYS A 222 -15.17 -13.12 14.65
CA LYS A 222 -16.62 -13.07 14.89
C LYS A 222 -17.17 -11.65 14.77
N GLY A 223 -16.41 -10.65 15.19
CA GLY A 223 -16.76 -9.23 15.06
C GLY A 223 -16.78 -8.73 13.61
N LEU A 224 -15.81 -9.12 12.77
CA LEU A 224 -15.75 -8.73 11.36
C LEU A 224 -16.82 -9.38 10.50
N PHE A 225 -17.14 -10.63 10.80
CA PHE A 225 -18.02 -11.50 9.99
C PHE A 225 -19.38 -11.75 10.64
N ASN A 226 -19.78 -10.99 11.66
CA ASN A 226 -21.15 -11.06 12.17
C ASN A 226 -22.15 -10.44 11.18
N ARG A 227 -23.43 -10.78 11.34
CA ARG A 227 -24.52 -10.32 10.44
C ARG A 227 -24.61 -8.79 10.29
N ALA A 228 -24.23 -8.02 11.30
CA ALA A 228 -24.33 -6.56 11.28
C ALA A 228 -23.15 -5.90 10.55
N GLN A 229 -21.93 -6.40 10.75
CA GLN A 229 -20.68 -5.84 10.21
C GLN A 229 -20.29 -6.43 8.86
N PHE A 230 -20.67 -7.68 8.56
CA PHE A 230 -20.24 -8.39 7.35
C PHE A 230 -20.52 -7.63 6.04
N PRO A 231 -21.70 -7.03 5.80
CA PRO A 231 -21.93 -6.27 4.56
C PRO A 231 -20.96 -5.09 4.40
N LEU A 232 -20.65 -4.39 5.50
CA LEU A 232 -19.70 -3.29 5.49
C LEU A 232 -18.26 -3.79 5.25
N THR A 233 -17.87 -4.88 5.93
CA THR A 233 -16.57 -5.55 5.70
C THR A 233 -16.39 -5.97 4.25
N LEU A 234 -17.42 -6.56 3.63
CA LEU A 234 -17.39 -6.97 2.22
C LEU A 234 -17.31 -5.76 1.28
N CYS A 235 -18.05 -4.69 1.58
CA CYS A 235 -17.98 -3.45 0.79
C CYS A 235 -16.58 -2.82 0.85
N VAL A 236 -15.99 -2.74 2.04
CA VAL A 236 -14.61 -2.25 2.25
C VAL A 236 -13.62 -3.16 1.51
N PHE A 237 -13.76 -4.48 1.59
CA PHE A 237 -12.94 -5.43 0.85
C PHE A 237 -13.00 -5.17 -0.66
N ILE A 238 -14.19 -5.02 -1.24
CA ILE A 238 -14.35 -4.77 -2.69
C ILE A 238 -13.70 -3.43 -3.07
N VAL A 239 -13.90 -2.37 -2.29
CA VAL A 239 -13.25 -1.07 -2.56
C VAL A 239 -11.73 -1.21 -2.58
N LEU A 240 -11.15 -1.89 -1.58
CA LEU A 240 -9.71 -2.11 -1.52
C LEU A 240 -9.24 -3.02 -2.66
N PHE A 241 -9.98 -4.08 -2.98
CA PHE A 241 -9.67 -5.00 -4.07
C PHE A 241 -9.62 -4.24 -5.39
N SER A 242 -10.56 -3.32 -5.62
CA SER A 242 -10.55 -2.45 -6.78
C SER A 242 -9.37 -1.45 -6.76
N ILE A 243 -9.03 -0.86 -5.61
CA ILE A 243 -7.88 0.06 -5.50
C ILE A 243 -6.59 -0.66 -5.87
N PHE A 244 -6.37 -1.86 -5.34
CA PHE A 244 -5.21 -2.66 -5.66
C PHE A 244 -5.25 -3.14 -7.13
N GLY A 245 -6.40 -3.61 -7.60
CA GLY A 245 -6.61 -4.06 -8.97
C GLY A 245 -6.43 -2.96 -10.03
N ALA A 246 -6.73 -1.70 -9.72
CA ALA A 246 -6.49 -0.58 -10.62
C ALA A 246 -5.00 -0.19 -10.69
N ASN A 247 -4.32 -0.17 -9.55
CA ASN A 247 -3.02 0.50 -9.44
C ASN A 247 -1.82 -0.42 -9.67
N TRP A 248 -1.88 -1.66 -9.18
CA TRP A 248 -0.71 -2.55 -9.22
C TRP A 248 -0.37 -3.12 -10.60
N PRO A 249 -1.32 -3.38 -11.52
CA PRO A 249 -0.96 -3.73 -12.88
C PRO A 249 -0.14 -2.65 -13.57
N ILE A 250 -0.44 -1.36 -13.31
CA ILE A 250 0.37 -0.26 -13.83
C ILE A 250 1.75 -0.28 -13.20
N PHE A 251 1.88 -0.33 -11.87
CA PHE A 251 3.21 -0.41 -11.24
C PHE A 251 4.03 -1.59 -11.74
N GLY A 252 3.39 -2.75 -11.89
CA GLY A 252 4.10 -4.00 -12.13
C GLY A 252 4.44 -4.28 -13.59
N LEU A 253 3.67 -3.74 -14.53
CA LEU A 253 3.82 -4.05 -15.95
C LEU A 253 4.22 -2.84 -16.79
N LEU A 254 4.12 -1.62 -16.26
CA LEU A 254 4.49 -0.42 -17.02
C LEU A 254 5.98 -0.37 -17.41
N PRO A 255 6.96 -0.70 -16.52
CA PRO A 255 8.36 -0.77 -16.95
C PRO A 255 8.57 -1.77 -18.09
N THR A 256 8.01 -2.97 -17.96
CA THR A 256 8.06 -4.02 -18.98
C THR A 256 7.42 -3.58 -20.29
N TYR A 257 6.27 -2.90 -20.22
CA TYR A 257 5.60 -2.34 -21.38
C TYR A 257 6.49 -1.33 -22.09
N LEU A 258 7.04 -0.34 -21.37
CA LEU A 258 7.90 0.68 -21.95
C LEU A 258 9.17 0.08 -22.57
N THR A 259 9.83 -0.86 -21.90
CA THR A 259 10.99 -1.58 -22.49
C THR A 259 10.58 -2.36 -23.74
N GLY A 260 9.43 -3.04 -23.72
CA GLY A 260 8.91 -3.80 -24.86
C GLY A 260 8.55 -2.93 -26.07
N GLU A 261 8.16 -1.68 -25.83
CA GLU A 261 7.94 -0.66 -26.87
C GLU A 261 9.25 -0.07 -27.44
N GLY A 262 10.41 -0.50 -26.93
CA GLY A 262 11.74 -0.11 -27.44
C GLY A 262 12.39 1.07 -26.71
N PHE A 263 11.85 1.49 -25.56
CA PHE A 263 12.46 2.56 -24.77
C PHE A 263 13.73 2.06 -24.08
N ASP A 264 14.77 2.89 -24.12
CA ASP A 264 16.00 2.66 -23.35
C ASP A 264 15.73 2.69 -21.84
N THR A 265 16.53 1.92 -21.08
CA THR A 265 16.37 1.77 -19.63
C THR A 265 16.45 3.10 -18.88
N GLY A 266 17.27 4.04 -19.35
CA GLY A 266 17.35 5.39 -18.79
C GLY A 266 16.06 6.19 -18.96
N VAL A 267 15.41 6.08 -20.13
CA VAL A 267 14.11 6.75 -20.37
C VAL A 267 13.01 6.13 -19.52
N VAL A 268 12.96 4.79 -19.44
CA VAL A 268 12.01 4.08 -18.57
C VAL A 268 12.19 4.51 -17.11
N SER A 269 13.43 4.57 -16.62
CA SER A 269 13.73 5.03 -15.25
C SER A 269 13.23 6.46 -15.00
N ASN A 270 13.46 7.38 -15.94
CA ASN A 270 12.97 8.77 -15.83
C ASN A 270 11.44 8.86 -15.81
N LEU A 271 10.75 8.10 -16.68
CA LEU A 271 9.29 8.07 -16.74
C LEU A 271 8.69 7.48 -15.45
N MET A 272 9.26 6.39 -14.95
CA MET A 272 8.82 5.74 -13.71
C MET A 272 9.11 6.62 -12.48
N THR A 273 10.21 7.36 -12.49
CA THR A 273 10.51 8.37 -11.47
C THR A 273 9.48 9.50 -11.49
N ALA A 274 9.14 10.05 -12.67
CA ALA A 274 8.09 11.06 -12.81
C ALA A 274 6.73 10.54 -12.32
N ALA A 275 6.37 9.30 -12.68
CA ALA A 275 5.17 8.63 -12.20
C ALA A 275 5.14 8.55 -10.66
N ALA A 276 6.25 8.14 -10.03
CA ALA A 276 6.36 8.04 -8.58
C ALA A 276 6.29 9.40 -7.87
N PHE A 277 6.86 10.47 -8.46
CA PHE A 277 6.64 11.85 -7.99
C PHE A 277 5.17 12.24 -8.05
N GLY A 278 4.45 11.83 -9.10
CA GLY A 278 3.00 11.99 -9.22
C GLY A 278 2.28 11.37 -8.04
N THR A 279 2.61 10.12 -7.67
CA THR A 279 2.06 9.46 -6.49
C THR A 279 2.31 10.24 -5.20
N VAL A 280 3.54 10.68 -4.94
CA VAL A 280 3.89 11.43 -3.72
C VAL A 280 3.10 12.73 -3.63
N LEU A 281 3.09 13.53 -4.71
CA LEU A 281 2.36 14.79 -4.73
C LEU A 281 0.86 14.55 -4.59
N GLY A 282 0.31 13.57 -5.31
CA GLY A 282 -1.09 13.18 -5.26
C GLY A 282 -1.51 12.83 -3.83
N ASN A 283 -0.76 11.95 -3.15
CA ASN A 283 -1.03 11.57 -1.76
C ASN A 283 -1.18 12.81 -0.87
N ILE A 284 -0.19 13.70 -0.91
CA ILE A 284 -0.17 14.89 -0.06
C ILE A 284 -1.33 15.84 -0.41
N VAL A 285 -1.53 16.14 -1.69
CA VAL A 285 -2.58 17.06 -2.16
C VAL A 285 -3.97 16.54 -1.77
N TRP A 286 -4.26 15.27 -2.05
CA TRP A 286 -5.56 14.69 -1.72
C TRP A 286 -5.77 14.55 -0.20
N GLY A 287 -4.71 14.28 0.57
CA GLY A 287 -4.74 14.34 2.04
C GLY A 287 -5.18 15.70 2.57
N LEU A 288 -4.57 16.78 2.05
CA LEU A 288 -4.91 18.15 2.40
C LEU A 288 -6.34 18.53 2.00
N CYS A 289 -6.79 18.08 0.82
CA CYS A 289 -8.16 18.28 0.33
C CYS A 289 -9.19 17.54 1.17
N ALA A 290 -8.92 16.28 1.55
CA ALA A 290 -9.85 15.43 2.27
C ALA A 290 -10.27 16.00 3.63
N ASP A 291 -9.36 16.66 4.35
CA ASP A 291 -9.68 17.33 5.61
C ASP A 291 -10.61 18.55 5.41
N ARG A 292 -10.67 19.14 4.21
CA ARG A 292 -11.52 20.31 3.90
C ARG A 292 -12.86 19.96 3.29
N ILE A 293 -12.88 19.09 2.29
CA ILE A 293 -14.09 18.79 1.49
C ILE A 293 -14.66 17.39 1.80
N GLY A 294 -14.00 16.63 2.67
CA GLY A 294 -14.41 15.29 3.07
C GLY A 294 -13.82 14.18 2.22
N LEU A 295 -13.70 13.00 2.84
CA LEU A 295 -13.07 11.80 2.27
C LEU A 295 -13.72 11.36 0.95
N LYS A 296 -15.06 11.19 0.95
CA LYS A 296 -15.83 10.73 -0.20
C LYS A 296 -15.64 11.60 -1.44
N LYS A 297 -15.85 12.93 -1.30
CA LYS A 297 -15.73 13.87 -2.42
C LYS A 297 -14.33 13.86 -3.00
N THR A 298 -13.32 13.76 -2.13
CA THR A 298 -11.92 13.72 -2.55
C THR A 298 -11.61 12.45 -3.35
N PHE A 299 -12.04 11.28 -2.88
CA PHE A 299 -11.95 10.03 -3.65
C PHE A 299 -12.62 10.17 -5.02
N SER A 300 -13.86 10.68 -5.06
CA SER A 300 -14.61 10.81 -6.30
C SER A 300 -13.95 11.76 -7.30
N ILE A 301 -13.51 12.94 -6.87
CA ILE A 301 -12.90 13.94 -7.75
C ILE A 301 -11.58 13.42 -8.33
N GLY A 302 -10.68 12.90 -7.49
CA GLY A 302 -9.39 12.40 -7.97
C GLY A 302 -9.53 11.24 -8.95
N LEU A 303 -10.38 10.25 -8.63
CA LEU A 303 -10.59 9.11 -9.53
C LEU A 303 -11.30 9.51 -10.84
N LEU A 304 -12.25 10.46 -10.81
CA LEU A 304 -12.85 11.02 -12.02
C LEU A 304 -11.80 11.72 -12.90
N MET A 305 -10.93 12.53 -12.29
CA MET A 305 -9.84 13.20 -13.02
C MET A 305 -8.87 12.20 -13.65
N SER A 306 -8.66 11.02 -13.04
CA SER A 306 -7.73 10.03 -13.58
C SER A 306 -8.08 9.52 -14.97
N PHE A 307 -9.37 9.52 -15.36
CA PHE A 307 -9.78 9.14 -16.71
C PHE A 307 -9.23 10.05 -17.80
N LEU A 308 -8.92 11.31 -17.49
CA LEU A 308 -8.25 12.23 -18.41
C LEU A 308 -6.85 11.75 -18.82
N PHE A 309 -6.21 10.94 -17.96
CA PHE A 309 -4.87 10.41 -18.17
C PHE A 309 -4.87 8.95 -18.61
N ILE A 310 -5.80 8.11 -18.10
CA ILE A 310 -5.88 6.68 -18.43
C ILE A 310 -6.01 6.45 -19.95
N PHE A 311 -6.96 7.11 -20.61
CA PHE A 311 -7.27 6.85 -22.02
C PHE A 311 -6.17 7.29 -23.01
N PRO A 312 -5.55 8.47 -22.88
CA PRO A 312 -4.48 8.86 -23.80
C PRO A 312 -3.16 8.14 -23.53
N LEU A 313 -2.90 7.65 -22.31
CA LEU A 313 -1.56 7.18 -21.90
C LEU A 313 -0.88 6.25 -22.91
N PHE A 314 -1.54 5.18 -23.30
CA PHE A 314 -1.00 4.15 -24.19
C PHE A 314 -1.19 4.46 -25.69
N ARG A 315 -1.60 5.70 -26.01
CA ARG A 315 -1.80 6.21 -27.38
C ARG A 315 -0.88 7.39 -27.68
N ILE A 316 -0.14 7.89 -26.69
CA ILE A 316 0.82 8.97 -26.86
C ILE A 316 1.98 8.42 -27.72
N PRO A 317 2.39 9.13 -28.78
CA PRO A 317 3.54 8.76 -29.60
C PRO A 317 4.80 8.55 -28.77
N GLN A 318 5.56 7.51 -29.09
CA GLN A 318 6.73 7.09 -28.30
C GLN A 318 7.85 8.15 -28.28
N ASP A 319 7.94 9.01 -29.29
CA ASP A 319 8.92 10.10 -29.38
C ASP A 319 8.59 11.29 -28.46
N ASN A 320 7.39 11.34 -27.87
CA ASN A 320 6.95 12.43 -26.99
C ASN A 320 7.08 12.06 -25.50
N TYR A 321 8.32 11.93 -25.03
CA TYR A 321 8.62 11.56 -23.64
C TYR A 321 8.06 12.53 -22.60
N LEU A 322 8.01 13.83 -22.93
CA LEU A 322 7.49 14.85 -22.01
C LEU A 322 5.98 14.67 -21.78
N LEU A 323 5.20 14.49 -22.85
CA LEU A 323 3.76 14.28 -22.74
C LEU A 323 3.45 12.94 -22.07
N LEU A 324 4.20 11.89 -22.39
CA LEU A 324 4.07 10.59 -21.75
C LEU A 324 4.35 10.68 -20.24
N GLY A 325 5.45 11.32 -19.86
CA GLY A 325 5.81 11.56 -18.46
C GLY A 325 4.79 12.41 -17.71
N ALA A 326 4.29 13.48 -18.32
CA ALA A 326 3.23 14.31 -17.74
C ALA A 326 1.91 13.53 -17.57
N CYS A 327 1.56 12.69 -18.53
CA CYS A 327 0.37 11.83 -18.47
C CYS A 327 0.50 10.77 -17.37
N LEU A 328 1.66 10.11 -17.27
CA LEU A 328 1.96 9.17 -16.18
C LEU A 328 1.92 9.84 -14.82
N PHE A 329 2.56 11.01 -14.68
CA PHE A 329 2.51 11.81 -13.47
C PHE A 329 1.06 12.12 -13.09
N GLY A 330 0.26 12.61 -14.04
CA GLY A 330 -1.14 12.95 -13.83
C GLY A 330 -1.98 11.75 -13.41
N LEU A 331 -1.81 10.61 -14.08
CA LEU A 331 -2.45 9.35 -13.73
C LEU A 331 -2.10 8.93 -12.30
N MET A 332 -0.81 8.92 -11.97
CA MET A 332 -0.35 8.52 -10.65
C MET A 332 -0.79 9.49 -9.56
N ALA A 333 -0.82 10.80 -9.84
CA ALA A 333 -1.28 11.81 -8.89
C ALA A 333 -2.78 11.73 -8.62
N THR A 334 -3.58 11.28 -9.58
CA THR A 334 -5.05 11.28 -9.49
C THR A 334 -5.66 9.92 -9.18
N ASN A 335 -4.99 8.81 -9.54
CA ASN A 335 -5.46 7.45 -9.26
C ASN A 335 -4.76 6.88 -8.02
N VAL A 336 -3.46 6.58 -8.10
CA VAL A 336 -2.68 6.07 -6.96
C VAL A 336 -2.61 7.10 -5.84
N GLY A 337 -2.49 8.38 -6.18
CA GLY A 337 -2.40 9.50 -5.25
C GLY A 337 -3.57 9.56 -4.25
N VAL A 338 -4.77 9.23 -4.73
CA VAL A 338 -5.97 9.15 -3.87
C VAL A 338 -5.85 8.00 -2.86
N GLY A 339 -5.08 6.96 -3.18
CA GLY A 339 -4.74 5.86 -2.28
C GLY A 339 -4.09 6.30 -0.96
N GLY A 340 -3.51 7.51 -0.90
CA GLY A 340 -3.04 8.12 0.35
C GLY A 340 -4.10 8.23 1.45
N LEU A 341 -5.38 8.17 1.08
CA LEU A 341 -6.52 8.26 1.99
C LEU A 341 -6.99 6.89 2.52
N VAL A 342 -6.40 5.79 2.08
CA VAL A 342 -6.85 4.43 2.44
C VAL A 342 -6.74 4.12 3.93
N PRO A 343 -5.63 4.43 4.64
CA PRO A 343 -5.59 4.29 6.10
C PRO A 343 -6.74 5.02 6.81
N LYS A 344 -7.06 6.25 6.37
CA LYS A 344 -8.20 7.01 6.91
C LYS A 344 -9.54 6.34 6.58
N PHE A 345 -9.71 5.82 5.38
CA PHE A 345 -10.91 5.07 4.97
C PHE A 345 -11.13 3.84 5.87
N LEU A 346 -10.08 3.04 6.10
CA LEU A 346 -10.14 1.89 7.01
C LEU A 346 -10.53 2.30 8.44
N TYR A 347 -9.93 3.40 8.94
CA TYR A 347 -10.23 3.95 10.25
C TYR A 347 -11.72 4.31 10.44
N ASP A 348 -12.37 4.85 9.39
CA ASP A 348 -13.75 5.31 9.46
C ASP A 348 -14.80 4.19 9.39
N TYR A 349 -14.48 3.09 8.71
CA TYR A 349 -15.43 2.00 8.45
C TYR A 349 -15.18 0.74 9.30
N PHE A 350 -13.99 0.59 9.89
CA PHE A 350 -13.76 -0.44 10.91
C PHE A 350 -13.86 0.14 12.32
N PRO A 351 -14.73 -0.43 13.18
CA PRO A 351 -14.88 0.01 14.55
C PRO A 351 -13.64 -0.40 15.36
N LEU A 352 -13.38 0.32 16.46
CA LEU A 352 -12.15 0.21 17.25
C LEU A 352 -11.83 -1.24 17.66
N GLU A 353 -12.85 -2.03 17.98
CA GLU A 353 -12.71 -3.37 18.54
C GLU A 353 -12.13 -4.38 17.54
N VAL A 354 -12.37 -4.16 16.24
CA VAL A 354 -11.93 -5.06 15.16
C VAL A 354 -11.02 -4.36 14.14
N ARG A 355 -10.71 -3.07 14.31
CA ARG A 355 -9.93 -2.27 13.36
C ARG A 355 -8.54 -2.84 13.10
N GLY A 356 -7.86 -3.32 14.14
CA GLY A 356 -6.54 -3.96 14.01
C GLY A 356 -6.57 -5.15 13.05
N LEU A 357 -7.47 -6.11 13.28
CA LEU A 357 -7.64 -7.27 12.40
C LEU A 357 -8.28 -6.91 11.05
N GLY A 358 -9.20 -5.93 10.99
CA GLY A 358 -9.80 -5.46 9.74
C GLY A 358 -8.74 -4.87 8.81
N THR A 359 -7.87 -4.03 9.35
CA THR A 359 -6.71 -3.46 8.64
C THR A 359 -5.66 -4.53 8.34
N GLY A 360 -5.36 -5.42 9.30
CA GLY A 360 -4.38 -6.49 9.11
C GLY A 360 -4.81 -7.53 8.08
N LEU A 361 -6.05 -8.00 8.11
CA LEU A 361 -6.53 -9.08 7.25
C LEU A 361 -7.21 -8.58 5.98
N ILE A 362 -8.23 -7.71 6.09
CA ILE A 362 -9.10 -7.38 4.94
C ILE A 362 -8.35 -6.56 3.89
N TYR A 363 -7.54 -5.59 4.30
CA TYR A 363 -6.69 -4.82 3.38
C TYR A 363 -5.67 -5.71 2.68
N ASN A 364 -4.99 -6.59 3.42
CA ASN A 364 -3.97 -7.45 2.85
C ASN A 364 -4.56 -8.59 2.00
N LEU A 365 -5.76 -9.08 2.32
CA LEU A 365 -6.51 -9.99 1.47
C LEU A 365 -6.90 -9.30 0.16
N ALA A 366 -7.40 -8.07 0.23
CA ALA A 366 -7.69 -7.27 -0.96
C ALA A 366 -6.43 -6.99 -1.81
N ALA A 367 -5.26 -6.89 -1.17
CA ALA A 367 -3.99 -6.66 -1.84
C ALA A 367 -3.60 -7.79 -2.82
N THR A 368 -4.08 -9.01 -2.60
CA THR A 368 -3.90 -10.14 -3.54
C THR A 368 -4.46 -9.85 -4.94
N SER A 369 -5.42 -8.94 -5.06
CA SER A 369 -5.91 -8.46 -6.36
C SER A 369 -4.82 -7.84 -7.23
N GLY A 370 -3.73 -7.32 -6.66
CA GLY A 370 -2.60 -6.82 -7.41
C GLY A 370 -1.95 -7.92 -8.26
N THR A 371 -1.77 -9.12 -7.69
CA THR A 371 -1.28 -10.30 -8.43
C THR A 371 -2.29 -10.71 -9.50
N PHE A 372 -3.54 -10.94 -9.11
CA PHE A 372 -4.56 -11.46 -10.04
C PHE A 372 -4.80 -10.52 -11.22
N ASN A 373 -4.85 -9.21 -10.99
CA ASN A 373 -5.06 -8.23 -12.07
C ASN A 373 -3.81 -8.01 -12.91
N SER A 374 -2.60 -8.15 -12.37
CA SER A 374 -1.38 -8.11 -13.18
C SER A 374 -1.29 -9.33 -14.10
N MET A 375 -1.64 -10.51 -13.59
CA MET A 375 -1.74 -11.72 -14.41
C MET A 375 -2.85 -11.60 -15.46
N ALA A 376 -4.02 -11.07 -15.09
CA ALA A 376 -5.11 -10.82 -16.03
C ALA A 376 -4.71 -9.81 -17.12
N ALA A 377 -4.00 -8.73 -16.77
CA ALA A 377 -3.48 -7.75 -17.72
C ALA A 377 -2.50 -8.40 -18.71
N THR A 378 -1.60 -9.24 -18.20
CA THR A 378 -0.64 -9.97 -19.03
C THR A 378 -1.35 -10.93 -19.99
N TRP A 379 -2.35 -11.68 -19.51
CA TRP A 379 -3.13 -12.61 -20.33
C TRP A 379 -3.97 -11.89 -21.40
N LEU A 380 -4.70 -10.82 -21.03
CA LEU A 380 -5.44 -9.99 -21.97
C LEU A 380 -4.49 -9.32 -22.98
N GLY A 381 -3.29 -8.94 -22.54
CA GLY A 381 -2.27 -8.32 -23.38
C GLY A 381 -1.86 -9.19 -24.59
N ILE A 382 -1.99 -10.51 -24.50
CA ILE A 382 -1.70 -11.44 -25.61
C ILE A 382 -2.67 -11.21 -26.79
N THR A 383 -3.93 -10.85 -26.51
CA THR A 383 -4.97 -10.75 -27.55
C THR A 383 -5.23 -9.32 -28.01
N MET A 384 -5.15 -8.34 -27.11
CA MET A 384 -5.48 -6.93 -27.42
C MET A 384 -4.31 -5.95 -27.30
N GLY A 385 -3.11 -6.43 -26.95
CA GLY A 385 -1.95 -5.60 -26.63
C GLY A 385 -1.94 -5.13 -25.17
N LEU A 386 -0.76 -5.09 -24.56
CA LEU A 386 -0.60 -4.83 -23.13
C LEU A 386 -1.12 -3.43 -22.71
N GLY A 387 -0.89 -2.40 -23.53
CA GLY A 387 -1.39 -1.05 -23.25
C GLY A 387 -2.92 -0.97 -23.22
N ALA A 388 -3.61 -1.68 -24.13
CA ALA A 388 -5.07 -1.75 -24.14
C ALA A 388 -5.61 -2.54 -22.93
N ALA A 389 -4.96 -3.65 -22.58
CA ALA A 389 -5.31 -4.46 -21.42
C ALA A 389 -5.17 -3.66 -20.10
N LEU A 390 -4.07 -2.93 -19.93
CA LEU A 390 -3.85 -2.06 -18.77
C LEU A 390 -4.89 -0.93 -18.70
N THR A 391 -5.17 -0.28 -19.83
CA THR A 391 -6.23 0.76 -19.91
C THR A 391 -7.56 0.20 -19.42
N PHE A 392 -7.95 -0.99 -19.92
CA PHE A 392 -9.23 -1.62 -19.57
C PHE A 392 -9.33 -1.94 -18.08
N ILE A 393 -8.33 -2.62 -17.52
CA ILE A 393 -8.33 -3.04 -16.11
C ILE A 393 -8.37 -1.82 -15.17
N VAL A 394 -7.53 -0.81 -15.42
CA VAL A 394 -7.47 0.39 -14.59
C VAL A 394 -8.79 1.15 -14.67
N ALA A 395 -9.35 1.34 -15.87
CA ALA A 395 -10.63 2.01 -16.06
C ALA A 395 -11.78 1.27 -15.37
N PHE A 396 -11.85 -0.06 -15.50
CA PHE A 396 -12.89 -0.89 -14.90
C PHE A 396 -12.89 -0.80 -13.37
N TRP A 397 -11.73 -0.98 -12.74
CA TRP A 397 -11.64 -0.91 -11.28
C TRP A 397 -11.80 0.51 -10.75
N THR A 398 -11.29 1.51 -11.46
CA THR A 398 -11.51 2.93 -11.12
C THR A 398 -13.01 3.28 -11.15
N ALA A 399 -13.73 2.83 -12.18
CA ALA A 399 -15.18 3.01 -12.30
C ALA A 399 -15.94 2.28 -11.17
N THR A 400 -15.48 1.09 -10.79
CA THR A 400 -16.06 0.32 -9.67
C THR A 400 -15.94 1.07 -8.35
N ILE A 401 -14.76 1.64 -8.06
CA ILE A 401 -14.56 2.45 -6.85
C ILE A 401 -15.47 3.68 -6.87
N LEU A 402 -15.53 4.38 -8.01
CA LEU A 402 -16.39 5.56 -8.17
C LEU A 402 -17.87 5.23 -7.97
N LEU A 403 -18.34 4.09 -8.46
CA LEU A 403 -19.72 3.67 -8.28
C LEU A 403 -20.01 3.40 -6.80
N ILE A 404 -19.14 2.66 -6.11
CA ILE A 404 -19.34 2.30 -4.69
C ILE A 404 -19.27 3.53 -3.78
N ILE A 405 -18.21 4.34 -3.94
CA ILE A 405 -17.98 5.54 -3.13
C ILE A 405 -18.99 6.63 -3.50
N GLY A 406 -19.21 6.88 -4.79
CA GLY A 406 -20.13 7.89 -5.32
C GLY A 406 -21.57 7.67 -4.85
N LEU A 407 -22.03 6.42 -4.80
CA LEU A 407 -23.35 6.06 -4.28
C LEU A 407 -23.44 6.02 -2.74
N SER A 408 -22.37 6.34 -2.02
CA SER A 408 -22.31 6.27 -0.54
C SER A 408 -22.70 4.90 0.01
N ILE A 409 -22.36 3.82 -0.69
CA ILE A 409 -22.67 2.46 -0.20
C ILE A 409 -22.04 2.20 1.17
N PRO A 410 -20.75 2.53 1.43
CA PRO A 410 -20.16 2.35 2.75
C PRO A 410 -20.89 3.11 3.87
N ASP A 411 -21.30 4.36 3.62
CA ASP A 411 -22.00 5.19 4.61
C ASP A 411 -23.38 4.62 4.96
N ARG A 412 -24.12 4.17 3.94
CA ARG A 412 -25.44 3.54 4.12
C ARG A 412 -25.34 2.24 4.91
N LEU A 413 -24.32 1.43 4.62
CA LEU A 413 -24.08 0.17 5.34
C LEU A 413 -23.65 0.43 6.79
N LYS A 414 -22.82 1.44 7.03
CA LYS A 414 -22.43 1.88 8.37
C LYS A 414 -23.65 2.34 9.18
N ALA A 415 -24.48 3.21 8.64
CA ALA A 415 -25.71 3.66 9.31
C ALA A 415 -26.68 2.51 9.62
N ARG A 416 -26.82 1.55 8.69
CA ARG A 416 -27.65 0.35 8.90
C ARG A 416 -27.12 -0.52 10.05
N ARG A 417 -25.81 -0.68 10.16
CA ARG A 417 -25.19 -1.40 11.27
C ARG A 417 -25.45 -0.70 12.60
N GLU A 418 -25.22 0.61 12.67
CA GLU A 418 -25.42 1.40 13.89
C GLU A 418 -26.88 1.29 14.36
N SER A 419 -27.85 1.37 13.43
CA SER A 419 -29.26 1.12 13.72
C SER A 419 -29.51 -0.28 14.27
N PHE A 420 -28.95 -1.34 13.66
CA PHE A 420 -29.12 -2.72 14.13
C PHE A 420 -28.57 -2.95 15.55
N GLN A 421 -27.50 -2.27 15.94
CA GLN A 421 -26.93 -2.36 17.28
C GLN A 421 -27.84 -1.66 18.31
N SER A 422 -28.37 -0.49 17.98
CA SER A 422 -29.30 0.23 18.86
C SER A 422 -30.58 -0.57 19.19
N THR A 423 -31.09 -1.38 18.26
CA THR A 423 -32.30 -2.19 18.47
C THR A 423 -32.06 -3.44 19.33
N LYS A 424 -30.80 -3.81 19.60
CA LYS A 424 -30.46 -4.95 20.47
C LYS A 424 -30.15 -4.56 21.92
N GLU A 425 -29.96 -3.27 22.18
CA GLU A 425 -29.69 -2.72 23.52
C GLU A 425 -30.99 -2.34 24.26
N PHE A 426 -32.14 -2.44 23.58
CA PHE A 426 -33.49 -2.45 24.15
C PHE A 426 -34.10 -3.84 24.01
#